data_AF-A0A537VGP3-F1
#
_entry.id   AF-A0A537VGP3-F1
#
_cell.length_a   1.000
_cell.length_b   1.000
_cell.length_c   1.000
_cell.angle_alpha   90.00
_cell.angle_beta   90.00
_cell.angle_gamma   90.00
#
_symmetry.space_group_name_H-M   'P 1'
#
loop_
_entity.id
_entity.type
_entity.pdbx_description
1 polymer ?
#
loop_
_entity_poly.entity_id
_entity_poly.type
_entity_poly.pdbx_seq_one_letter_code
_entity_poly.pdbx_strand_id
1 'polypeptide(L)' 'MPKRLTLATAAFAAALAAPAHAGIGPQITNFTLSNGLEVVVIPDHRTPVVTHMLWYKV' A
#
# COMPACT_ATOMS: atom_id res chain seq x y z
N MET A 1 -34.55 29.48 0.36
CA MET A 1 -33.93 28.26 0.91
C MET A 1 -32.98 27.57 -0.10
N PRO A 2 -31.84 28.16 -0.54
CA PRO A 2 -30.90 27.45 -1.43
C PRO A 2 -29.63 26.91 -0.74
N LYS A 3 -29.24 27.46 0.43
CA LYS A 3 -27.95 27.15 1.08
C LYS A 3 -27.78 25.70 1.52
N ARG A 4 -28.86 24.99 1.84
CA ARG A 4 -28.80 23.57 2.23
C ARG A 4 -28.49 22.65 1.05
N LEU A 5 -28.90 23.05 -0.16
CA LEU A 5 -28.68 22.25 -1.37
C LEU A 5 -27.22 22.34 -1.83
N THR A 6 -26.60 23.52 -1.74
CA THR A 6 -25.18 23.74 -2.09
C THR A 6 -24.22 23.02 -1.14
N LEU A 7 -24.55 22.93 0.15
CA LEU A 7 -23.73 22.18 1.12
C LEU A 7 -23.75 20.66 0.84
N ALA A 8 -24.87 20.11 0.39
CA ALA A 8 -24.97 18.69 0.05
C ALA A 8 -24.14 18.31 -1.19
N THR A 9 -24.12 19.18 -2.21
CA THR A 9 -23.28 18.96 -3.40
C THR A 9 -21.78 19.07 -3.11
N ALA A 10 -21.38 19.98 -2.22
CA ALA A 10 -19.99 20.13 -1.81
C ALA A 10 -19.48 18.91 -1.00
N ALA A 11 -20.31 18.35 -0.11
CA ALA A 11 -19.97 17.15 0.64
C ALA A 11 -19.82 15.90 -0.25
N PHE A 12 -20.66 15.77 -1.28
CA PHE A 12 -20.56 14.67 -2.24
C PHE A 12 -19.30 14.77 -3.12
N ALA A 13 -18.92 15.98 -3.54
CA ALA A 13 -17.68 16.22 -4.28
C ALA A 13 -16.43 15.90 -3.44
N ALA A 14 -16.46 16.20 -2.13
CA ALA A 14 -15.36 15.86 -1.22
C ALA A 14 -15.19 14.34 -1.01
N ALA A 15 -16.28 13.57 -1.05
CA ALA A 15 -16.23 12.11 -0.93
C ALA A 15 -15.59 11.41 -2.15
N LEU A 16 -15.72 11.99 -3.34
CA LEU A 16 -15.06 11.50 -4.56
C LEU A 16 -13.58 11.90 -4.66
N ALA A 17 -13.15 12.89 -3.89
CA ALA A 17 -11.76 13.34 -3.83
C ALA A 17 -10.92 12.58 -2.79
N ALA A 18 -11.50 11.61 -2.08
CA ALA A 18 -10.74 10.76 -1.18
C ALA A 18 -9.68 9.99 -1.99
N PRO A 19 -8.41 10.01 -1.57
CA PRO A 19 -7.37 9.25 -2.25
C PRO A 19 -7.74 7.78 -2.18
N ALA A 20 -8.06 7.20 -3.34
CA ALA A 20 -8.21 5.77 -3.50
C ALA A 20 -6.84 5.15 -3.21
N HIS A 21 -6.64 4.66 -1.99
CA HIS A 21 -5.53 3.79 -1.65
C HIS A 21 -5.82 2.42 -2.27
N ALA A 22 -5.72 2.37 -3.59
CA ALA A 22 -5.74 1.12 -4.30
C ALA A 22 -4.40 0.44 -3.99
N GLY A 23 -4.40 -0.42 -2.98
CA GLY A 23 -3.29 -1.32 -2.69
C GLY A 23 -3.15 -2.37 -3.79
N ILE A 24 -2.87 -1.94 -5.03
CA ILE A 24 -2.71 -2.82 -6.22
C ILE A 24 -1.28 -3.40 -6.25
N GLY A 25 -0.69 -3.64 -5.08
CA GLY A 25 0.71 -4.08 -4.94
C GLY A 25 0.85 -5.21 -3.93
N PRO A 26 1.96 -5.98 -4.00
CA PRO A 26 2.26 -7.01 -3.03
C PRO A 26 2.36 -6.42 -1.62
N GLN A 27 1.92 -7.18 -0.62
CA GLN A 27 2.01 -6.82 0.80
C GLN A 27 3.45 -7.04 1.27
N ILE A 28 4.30 -6.02 1.10
CA ILE A 28 5.72 -6.09 1.44
C ILE A 28 5.88 -6.08 2.96
N THR A 29 6.68 -7.01 3.48
CA THR A 29 7.03 -7.07 4.91
C THR A 29 8.54 -6.97 5.09
N ASN A 30 8.98 -6.09 5.98
CA ASN A 30 10.40 -5.88 6.28
C ASN A 30 10.67 -6.14 7.76
N PHE A 31 11.72 -6.88 8.06
CA PHE A 31 12.17 -7.10 9.43
C PHE A 31 13.67 -7.36 9.50
N THR A 32 14.24 -7.15 10.68
CA THR A 32 15.67 -7.40 10.96
C THR A 32 15.78 -8.60 11.89
N LEU A 33 16.64 -9.53 11.53
CA LEU A 33 16.97 -10.69 12.37
C LEU A 33 17.87 -10.27 13.56
N SER A 34 17.98 -11.12 14.57
CA SER A 34 18.84 -10.87 15.75
C SER A 34 20.33 -10.74 15.41
N ASN A 35 20.76 -11.30 14.28
CA ASN A 35 22.13 -11.18 13.78
C ASN A 35 22.37 -9.90 12.94
N GLY A 36 21.37 -9.04 12.79
CA GLY A 36 21.47 -7.79 12.02
C GLY A 36 21.15 -7.92 10.53
N LEU A 37 20.80 -9.10 10.03
CA LEU A 37 20.38 -9.26 8.62
C LEU A 37 19.00 -8.63 8.39
N GLU A 38 18.90 -7.74 7.40
CA GLU A 38 17.64 -7.19 6.92
C GLU A 38 16.99 -8.15 5.92
N VAL A 39 15.71 -8.48 6.16
CA VAL A 39 14.92 -9.37 5.33
C VAL A 39 13.73 -8.62 4.78
N VAL A 40 13.55 -8.71 3.46
CA VAL A 40 12.43 -8.13 2.72
C VAL A 40 11.65 -9.27 2.08
N VAL A 41 10.38 -9.41 2.46
CA VAL A 41 9.45 -10.40 1.90
C VAL A 41 8.52 -9.69 0.93
N ILE A 42 8.49 -10.18 -0.31
CA ILE A 42 7.62 -9.68 -1.39
C ILE A 42 6.75 -10.85 -1.86
N PRO A 43 5.53 -11.01 -1.33
CA PRO A 43 4.65 -12.11 -1.71
C PRO A 43 4.15 -11.97 -3.16
N ASP A 44 4.27 -13.04 -3.95
CA ASP A 44 3.65 -13.17 -5.28
C ASP A 44 2.95 -14.54 -5.36
N HIS A 45 1.62 -14.55 -5.47
CA HIS A 45 0.81 -15.77 -5.48
C HIS A 45 0.36 -16.19 -6.89
N ARG A 46 0.93 -15.61 -7.95
CA ARG A 46 0.55 -15.96 -9.33
C ARG A 46 1.06 -17.33 -9.75
N THR A 47 2.19 -17.78 -9.19
CA THR A 47 2.82 -19.08 -9.44
C THR A 47 3.52 -19.61 -8.19
N PRO A 48 3.62 -20.94 -7.98
CA PRO A 48 4.27 -21.53 -6.81
C PRO A 48 5.80 -21.55 -6.95
N VAL A 49 6.42 -20.38 -7.06
CA VAL A 49 7.88 -20.20 -7.23
C VAL A 49 8.40 -19.20 -6.21
N VAL A 50 9.62 -19.40 -5.71
CA VAL A 50 10.28 -18.51 -4.74
C VAL A 50 11.65 -18.11 -5.27
N THR A 51 11.94 -16.81 -5.23
CA THR A 51 13.26 -16.23 -5.52
C THR A 51 13.88 -15.70 -4.23
N HIS A 52 15.15 -16.01 -3.97
CA HIS A 52 15.91 -15.52 -2.82
C HIS A 52 17.19 -14.83 -3.29
N MET A 53 17.42 -13.59 -2.85
CA MET A 53 18.58 -12.78 -3.23
C MET A 53 19.24 -12.23 -1.97
N LEU A 54 20.57 -12.18 -1.96
CA LEU A 54 21.37 -11.55 -0.92
C LEU A 54 22.05 -10.33 -1.50
N TRP A 55 21.97 -9.22 -0.78
CA TRP A 55 22.68 -8.00 -1.11
C TRP A 55 23.72 -7.73 -0.02
N TYR A 56 24.94 -7.45 -0.44
CA TYR A 56 26.01 -7.00 0.46
C TYR A 56 26.24 -5.52 0.23
N LYS A 57 26.22 -4.77 1.33
CA LYS A 57 26.65 -3.37 1.36
C LYS A 57 28.14 -3.37 1.72
N VAL A 58 29.00 -3.18 0.71
CA VAL A 58 30.46 -2.99 0.83
C VAL A 58 30.82 -1.51 0.76
#